data_AF-A0A7S2AEV8-F1
#
_entry.id   AF-A0A7S2AEV8-F1
#
_cell.length_a   1.000
_cell.length_b   1.000
_cell.length_c   1.000
_cell.angle_alpha   90.00
_cell.angle_beta   90.00
_cell.angle_gamma   90.00
#
_symmetry.space_group_name_H-M   'P 1'
#
loop_
_entity.id
_entity.type
_entity.pdbx_description
1 polymer ?
#
loop_
_entity_poly.entity_id
_entity_poly.type
_entity_poly.pdbx_seq_one_letter_code
_entity_poly.pdbx_strand_id
1 'polypeptide(L)'
;MKRLSDVTADLDRFDQRMDDLGHIAGNFQYPEELANSRKCMQAMRDDVANMLTLWEFEVKRIRTTESFLVQRWGQVSPGDMEDEIKLLFKKLKELKVDRKCDSYMGIQDVVKKWTVFCPLVGELRDPSMRPRHWTQLMELCGKSILVTPNILLRDMWNLELHKSPDNVEDTADQAKQEAKME
;
A
#
# COMPACT_ATOMS: atom_id res chain seq x y z
N MET A 1 4.87 -13.31 -9.94
CA MET A 1 5.27 -13.20 -11.36
C MET A 1 5.10 -14.50 -12.14
N LYS A 2 5.67 -15.65 -11.72
CA LYS A 2 5.57 -16.93 -12.47
C LYS A 2 4.16 -17.27 -12.97
N ARG A 3 3.15 -17.29 -12.07
CA ARG A 3 1.76 -17.59 -12.44
C ARG A 3 1.17 -16.65 -13.51
N LEU A 4 1.47 -15.36 -13.45
CA LEU A 4 1.01 -14.40 -14.47
C LEU A 4 1.72 -14.65 -15.81
N SER A 5 3.01 -14.96 -15.77
CA SER A 5 3.77 -15.34 -16.97
C SER A 5 3.22 -16.61 -17.63
N ASP A 6 2.87 -17.62 -16.83
CA ASP A 6 2.30 -18.87 -17.32
C ASP A 6 0.94 -18.62 -18.01
N VAL A 7 0.07 -17.82 -17.37
CA VAL A 7 -1.24 -17.43 -17.95
C VAL A 7 -1.06 -16.61 -19.23
N THR A 8 -0.10 -15.67 -19.27
CA THR A 8 0.20 -14.92 -20.51
C THR A 8 0.58 -15.86 -21.64
N ALA A 9 1.43 -16.85 -21.38
CA ALA A 9 1.84 -17.82 -22.41
C ALA A 9 0.66 -18.68 -22.91
N ASP A 10 -0.28 -19.04 -22.04
CA ASP A 10 -1.50 -19.74 -22.45
C ASP A 10 -2.41 -18.85 -23.30
N LEU A 11 -2.56 -17.57 -22.93
CA LEU A 11 -3.32 -16.60 -23.74
C LEU A 11 -2.67 -16.39 -25.12
N ASP A 12 -1.34 -16.36 -25.22
CA ASP A 12 -0.62 -16.24 -26.50
C ASP A 12 -0.96 -17.41 -27.44
N ARG A 13 -1.06 -18.63 -26.89
CA ARG A 13 -1.46 -19.82 -27.65
C ARG A 13 -2.92 -19.75 -28.09
N PHE A 14 -3.80 -19.22 -27.24
CA PHE A 14 -5.20 -19.05 -27.58
C PHE A 14 -5.42 -17.98 -28.65
N ASP A 15 -4.63 -16.91 -28.65
CA ASP A 15 -4.67 -15.91 -29.72
C ASP A 15 -4.31 -16.52 -31.07
N GLN A 16 -3.23 -17.32 -31.13
CA GLN A 16 -2.87 -18.02 -32.36
C GLN A 16 -4.01 -18.93 -32.86
N ARG A 17 -4.65 -19.66 -31.95
CA ARG A 17 -5.80 -20.51 -32.30
C ARG A 17 -7.02 -19.69 -32.77
N MET A 18 -7.24 -18.52 -32.17
CA MET A 18 -8.33 -17.61 -32.56
C MET A 18 -8.11 -17.00 -33.93
N ASP A 19 -6.86 -16.81 -34.35
CA ASP A 19 -6.53 -16.36 -35.70
C ASP A 19 -6.79 -17.46 -36.73
N ASP A 20 -6.39 -18.70 -36.44
CA ASP A 20 -6.68 -19.86 -37.30
C ASP A 20 -8.21 -20.05 -37.48
N LEU A 21 -8.96 -20.01 -36.38
CA LEU A 21 -10.42 -20.08 -36.43
C LEU A 21 -11.03 -18.87 -37.14
N GLY A 22 -10.45 -17.69 -36.98
CA GLY A 22 -10.84 -16.47 -37.68
C GLY A 22 -10.72 -16.60 -39.19
N HIS A 23 -9.62 -17.20 -39.66
CA HIS A 23 -9.41 -17.49 -41.08
C HIS A 23 -10.48 -18.44 -41.62
N ILE A 24 -10.76 -19.54 -40.91
CA ILE A 24 -11.80 -20.50 -41.29
C ILE A 24 -13.18 -19.82 -41.33
N ALA A 25 -13.55 -19.11 -40.27
CA ALA A 25 -14.86 -18.45 -40.18
C ALA A 25 -15.04 -17.38 -41.26
N GLY A 26 -13.98 -16.66 -41.63
CA GLY A 26 -13.99 -15.75 -42.77
C GLY A 26 -14.26 -16.45 -44.10
N ASN A 27 -13.60 -17.60 -44.34
CA ASN A 27 -13.78 -18.39 -45.56
C ASN A 27 -15.22 -18.91 -45.72
N PHE A 28 -15.87 -19.26 -44.60
CA PHE A 28 -17.26 -19.75 -44.60
C PHE A 28 -18.31 -18.68 -44.27
N GLN A 29 -17.92 -17.39 -44.22
CA GLN A 29 -18.81 -16.24 -44.04
C GLN A 29 -19.60 -16.20 -42.71
N TYR A 30 -19.00 -16.65 -41.60
CA TYR A 30 -19.56 -16.50 -40.24
C TYR A 30 -18.57 -15.94 -39.18
N PRO A 31 -17.69 -14.97 -39.50
CA PRO A 31 -16.71 -14.45 -38.55
C PRO A 31 -17.31 -13.86 -37.26
N GLU A 32 -18.56 -13.41 -37.32
CA GLU A 32 -19.33 -12.84 -36.20
C GLU A 32 -19.58 -13.85 -35.06
N GLU A 33 -19.64 -15.15 -35.36
CA GLU A 33 -19.81 -16.21 -34.35
C GLU A 33 -18.62 -16.26 -33.38
N LEU A 34 -17.45 -15.75 -33.79
CA LEU A 34 -16.26 -15.64 -32.94
C LEU A 34 -16.24 -14.38 -32.08
N ALA A 35 -17.17 -13.43 -32.25
CA ALA A 35 -17.13 -12.14 -31.59
C ALA A 35 -17.16 -12.25 -30.05
N ASN A 36 -17.96 -13.16 -29.51
CA ASN A 36 -18.04 -13.39 -28.07
C ASN A 36 -16.72 -13.95 -27.52
N SER A 37 -16.13 -14.94 -28.20
CA SER A 37 -14.83 -15.49 -27.83
C SER A 37 -13.73 -14.44 -27.87
N ARG A 38 -13.68 -13.58 -28.90
CA ARG A 38 -12.72 -12.46 -28.97
C ARG A 38 -12.90 -11.47 -27.81
N LYS A 39 -14.14 -11.12 -27.47
CA LYS A 39 -14.43 -10.24 -26.32
C LYS A 39 -13.96 -10.86 -25.00
N CYS A 40 -14.22 -12.15 -24.77
CA CYS A 40 -13.74 -12.86 -23.59
C CYS A 40 -12.20 -12.90 -23.53
N MET A 41 -11.55 -13.22 -24.64
CA MET A 41 -10.08 -13.24 -24.75
C MET A 41 -9.48 -11.87 -24.42
N GLN A 42 -10.04 -10.78 -24.97
CA GLN A 42 -9.59 -9.43 -24.66
C GLN A 42 -9.78 -9.08 -23.18
N ALA A 43 -10.93 -9.45 -22.58
CA ALA A 43 -11.16 -9.22 -21.15
C ALA A 43 -10.13 -9.96 -20.29
N MET A 44 -9.78 -11.21 -20.63
CA MET A 44 -8.73 -11.96 -19.93
C MET A 44 -7.36 -11.29 -20.05
N ARG A 45 -7.03 -10.73 -21.22
CA ARG A 45 -5.79 -9.96 -21.44
C ARG A 45 -5.74 -8.71 -20.57
N ASP A 46 -6.84 -7.97 -20.53
CA ASP A 46 -6.96 -6.78 -19.70
C ASP A 46 -6.81 -7.12 -18.20
N ASP A 47 -7.43 -8.21 -17.75
CA ASP A 47 -7.31 -8.70 -16.36
C ASP A 47 -5.86 -9.04 -15.99
N VAL A 48 -5.14 -9.75 -16.86
CA VAL A 48 -3.73 -10.07 -16.64
C VAL A 48 -2.88 -8.80 -16.57
N ALA A 49 -3.08 -7.85 -17.49
CA ALA A 49 -2.37 -6.57 -17.51
C ALA A 49 -2.64 -5.73 -16.25
N ASN A 50 -3.90 -5.67 -15.81
CA ASN A 50 -4.30 -4.96 -14.60
C ASN A 50 -3.65 -5.59 -13.34
N MET A 51 -3.60 -6.92 -13.27
CA MET A 51 -2.96 -7.63 -12.16
C MET A 51 -1.44 -7.45 -12.14
N LEU A 52 -0.78 -7.43 -13.29
CA LEU A 52 0.65 -7.08 -13.39
C LEU A 52 0.91 -5.67 -12.86
N THR A 53 0.10 -4.70 -13.29
CA THR A 53 0.20 -3.30 -12.83
C THR A 53 0.01 -3.18 -11.32
N LEU A 54 -0.94 -3.93 -10.73
CA LEU A 54 -1.13 -3.99 -9.28
C LEU A 54 0.10 -4.54 -8.56
N TRP A 55 0.74 -5.57 -9.11
CA TRP A 55 1.91 -6.18 -8.48
C TRP A 55 3.14 -5.27 -8.55
N GLU A 56 3.33 -4.58 -9.67
CA GLU A 56 4.36 -3.54 -9.80
C GLU A 56 4.13 -2.39 -8.82
N PHE A 57 2.87 -1.97 -8.65
CA PHE A 57 2.49 -0.99 -7.64
C PHE A 57 2.87 -1.48 -6.24
N GLU A 58 2.57 -2.73 -5.88
CA GLU A 58 2.89 -3.24 -4.55
C GLU A 58 4.40 -3.31 -4.30
N VAL A 59 5.18 -3.74 -5.29
CA VAL A 59 6.65 -3.71 -5.20
C VAL A 59 7.14 -2.28 -4.95
N LYS A 60 6.58 -1.28 -5.64
CA LYS A 60 6.91 0.12 -5.41
C LYS A 60 6.51 0.58 -4.01
N ARG A 61 5.28 0.29 -3.57
CA ARG A 61 4.78 0.64 -2.23
C ARG A 61 5.65 0.05 -1.14
N ILE A 62 6.04 -1.24 -1.25
CA ILE A 62 6.98 -1.90 -0.34
C ILE A 62 8.28 -1.11 -0.30
N ARG A 63 8.93 -0.87 -1.45
CA ARG A 63 10.22 -0.16 -1.52
C ARG A 63 10.15 1.24 -0.89
N THR A 64 9.09 2.00 -1.17
CA THR A 64 8.88 3.32 -0.58
C THR A 64 8.71 3.23 0.94
N THR A 65 7.84 2.37 1.44
CA THR A 65 7.64 2.26 2.90
C THR A 65 8.85 1.68 3.63
N GLU A 66 9.58 0.75 3.02
CA GLU A 66 10.82 0.22 3.57
C GLU A 66 11.91 1.29 3.65
N SER A 67 11.97 2.24 2.69
CA SER A 67 12.91 3.35 2.77
C SER A 67 12.61 4.28 3.95
N PHE A 68 11.34 4.43 4.35
CA PHE A 68 10.96 5.14 5.57
C PHE A 68 11.36 4.37 6.82
N LEU A 69 11.06 3.06 6.87
CA LEU A 69 11.29 2.22 8.05
C LEU A 69 12.77 2.12 8.45
N VAL A 70 13.70 2.29 7.51
CA VAL A 70 15.15 2.29 7.78
C VAL A 70 15.70 3.68 8.17
N GLN A 71 14.89 4.73 8.17
CA GLN A 71 15.30 6.04 8.67
C GLN A 71 15.40 6.01 10.19
N ARG A 72 16.39 6.73 10.73
CA ARG A 72 16.49 6.97 12.17
C ARG A 72 15.39 7.92 12.61
N TRP A 73 14.79 7.68 13.76
CA TRP A 73 13.72 8.50 14.35
C TRP A 73 14.06 9.99 14.35
N GLY A 74 15.31 10.33 14.70
CA GLY A 74 15.81 11.70 14.72
C GLY A 74 15.84 12.42 13.36
N GLN A 75 15.78 11.68 12.26
CA GLN A 75 15.98 12.15 10.89
C GLN A 75 14.72 12.01 10.01
N VAL A 76 13.66 11.40 10.55
CA VAL A 76 12.40 11.23 9.83
C VAL A 76 11.78 12.59 9.52
N SER A 77 11.27 12.73 8.29
CA SER A 77 10.47 13.86 7.83
C SER A 77 8.99 13.43 7.70
N PRO A 78 8.14 13.70 8.70
CA PRO A 78 6.76 13.19 8.73
C PRO A 78 5.90 13.72 7.57
N GLY A 79 6.08 14.99 7.20
CA GLY A 79 5.36 15.62 6.09
C GLY A 79 5.66 14.98 4.74
N ASP A 80 6.94 14.74 4.44
CA ASP A 80 7.34 14.09 3.17
C ASP A 80 6.79 12.65 3.09
N MET A 81 6.80 11.91 4.21
CA MET A 81 6.19 10.59 4.26
C MET A 81 4.68 10.66 4.02
N GLU A 82 3.98 11.62 4.63
CA GLU A 82 2.54 11.78 4.46
C GLU A 82 2.17 12.06 3.00
N ASP A 83 2.91 12.93 2.33
CA ASP A 83 2.70 13.27 0.92
C ASP A 83 2.93 12.07 -0.01
N GLU A 84 3.99 11.30 0.21
CA GLU A 84 4.26 10.07 -0.55
C GLU A 84 3.18 9.00 -0.30
N ILE A 85 2.71 8.84 0.93
CA ILE A 85 1.64 7.90 1.26
C ILE A 85 0.31 8.34 0.63
N LYS A 86 -0.03 9.63 0.66
CA LYS A 86 -1.21 10.18 -0.04
C LYS A 86 -1.13 9.92 -1.54
N LEU A 87 0.05 10.11 -2.14
CA LEU A 87 0.29 9.81 -3.56
C LEU A 87 0.12 8.33 -3.88
N LEU A 88 0.66 7.44 -3.04
CA LEU A 88 0.45 5.99 -3.17
C LEU A 88 -1.03 5.62 -3.06
N PHE A 89 -1.77 6.20 -2.11
CA PHE A 89 -3.19 5.94 -1.94
C PHE A 89 -4.02 6.41 -3.14
N LYS A 90 -3.69 7.58 -3.71
CA LYS A 90 -4.29 8.07 -4.94
C LYS A 90 -4.02 7.11 -6.11
N LYS A 91 -2.76 6.75 -6.33
CA LYS A 91 -2.36 5.84 -7.42
C LYS A 91 -2.99 4.46 -7.32
N LEU A 92 -3.13 3.93 -6.09
CA LEU A 92 -3.84 2.66 -5.86
C LEU A 92 -5.29 2.73 -6.36
N LYS A 93 -6.00 3.83 -6.08
CA LYS A 93 -7.41 4.01 -6.49
C LYS A 93 -7.59 4.13 -8.02
N GLU A 94 -6.55 4.58 -8.72
CA GLU A 94 -6.53 4.73 -10.19
C GLU A 94 -6.30 3.41 -10.92
N LEU A 95 -5.86 2.35 -10.22
CA LEU A 95 -5.68 1.02 -10.81
C LEU A 95 -7.02 0.40 -11.22
N LYS A 96 -7.06 -0.20 -12.41
CA LYS A 96 -8.24 -0.84 -13.01
C LYS A 96 -8.42 -2.29 -12.57
N VAL A 97 -8.00 -2.65 -11.36
CA VAL A 97 -8.20 -3.99 -10.80
C VAL A 97 -9.51 -4.06 -10.03
N ASP A 98 -10.10 -5.26 -9.92
CA ASP A 98 -11.22 -5.49 -9.02
C ASP A 98 -10.84 -5.16 -7.58
N ARG A 99 -11.54 -4.17 -7.01
CA ARG A 99 -11.30 -3.70 -5.63
C ARG A 99 -11.75 -4.69 -4.57
N LYS A 100 -12.51 -5.72 -4.94
CA LYS A 100 -12.94 -6.81 -4.06
C LYS A 100 -11.93 -7.94 -3.98
N CYS A 101 -10.87 -7.92 -4.80
CA CYS A 101 -9.84 -8.95 -4.72
C CYS A 101 -8.98 -8.76 -3.47
N ASP A 102 -8.58 -9.87 -2.85
CA ASP A 102 -7.82 -9.86 -1.59
C ASP A 102 -6.52 -9.08 -1.70
N SER A 103 -5.85 -9.13 -2.84
CA SER A 103 -4.63 -8.37 -3.08
C SER A 103 -4.88 -6.87 -3.03
N TYR A 104 -5.93 -6.35 -3.67
CA TYR A 104 -6.24 -4.93 -3.60
C TYR A 104 -6.61 -4.51 -2.18
N MET A 105 -7.48 -5.28 -1.51
CA MET A 105 -7.91 -4.98 -0.14
C MET A 105 -6.73 -4.97 0.83
N GLY A 106 -5.86 -5.98 0.78
CA GLY A 106 -4.68 -6.06 1.64
C GLY A 106 -3.71 -4.89 1.43
N ILE A 107 -3.44 -4.53 0.17
CA ILE A 107 -2.61 -3.36 -0.16
C ILE A 107 -3.27 -2.08 0.37
N GLN A 108 -4.57 -1.92 0.16
CA GLN A 108 -5.33 -0.76 0.62
C GLN A 108 -5.26 -0.60 2.14
N ASP A 109 -5.42 -1.70 2.88
CA ASP A 109 -5.40 -1.69 4.34
C ASP A 109 -4.02 -1.30 4.88
N VAL A 110 -2.94 -1.78 4.25
CA VAL A 110 -1.58 -1.35 4.60
C VAL A 110 -1.41 0.15 4.35
N VAL A 111 -1.82 0.66 3.19
CA VAL A 111 -1.70 2.10 2.88
C VAL A 111 -2.53 2.95 3.85
N LYS A 112 -3.73 2.50 4.24
CA LYS A 112 -4.56 3.18 5.26
C LYS A 112 -3.87 3.25 6.62
N LYS A 113 -3.21 2.18 7.06
CA LYS A 113 -2.42 2.20 8.31
C LYS A 113 -1.33 3.28 8.25
N TRP A 114 -0.65 3.41 7.12
CA TRP A 114 0.33 4.48 6.90
C TRP A 114 -0.31 5.88 6.92
N THR A 115 -1.51 6.07 6.35
CA THR A 115 -2.18 7.38 6.39
C THR A 115 -2.53 7.85 7.80
N VAL A 116 -2.71 6.92 8.74
CA VAL A 116 -2.90 7.23 10.16
C VAL A 116 -1.56 7.37 10.88
N PHE A 117 -0.60 6.49 10.58
CA PHE A 117 0.70 6.49 11.24
C PHE A 117 1.55 7.74 10.96
N CYS A 118 1.59 8.25 9.72
CA CYS A 118 2.46 9.40 9.38
C CYS A 118 2.13 10.66 10.19
N PRO A 119 0.85 11.08 10.33
CA PRO A 119 0.49 12.19 11.21
C PRO A 119 0.91 11.98 12.66
N LEU A 120 0.66 10.80 13.24
CA LEU A 120 1.06 10.47 14.62
C LEU A 120 2.58 10.57 14.81
N VAL A 121 3.36 10.19 13.80
CA VAL A 121 4.82 10.39 13.83
C VAL A 121 5.17 11.88 13.92
N GLY A 122 4.45 12.75 13.21
CA GLY A 122 4.59 14.20 13.32
C GLY A 122 4.32 14.71 14.75
N GLU A 123 3.21 14.28 15.33
CA GLU A 123 2.82 14.65 16.70
C GLU A 123 3.85 14.21 17.74
N LEU A 124 4.32 12.96 17.64
CA LEU A 124 5.25 12.35 18.57
C LEU A 124 6.70 12.83 18.41
N ARG A 125 7.04 13.50 17.32
CA ARG A 125 8.35 14.12 17.09
C ARG A 125 8.49 15.46 17.77
N ASP A 126 7.41 16.01 18.32
CA ASP A 126 7.43 17.27 19.06
C ASP A 126 8.42 17.21 20.24
N PRO A 127 9.28 18.23 20.45
CA PRO A 127 10.27 18.25 21.52
C PRO A 127 9.65 18.30 22.93
N SER A 128 8.35 18.59 23.06
CA SER A 128 7.61 18.55 24.31
C SER A 128 7.47 17.12 24.87
N MET A 129 7.70 16.09 24.04
CA MET A 129 7.63 14.69 24.44
C MET A 129 8.74 14.32 25.44
N ARG A 130 8.34 13.80 26.62
CA ARG A 130 9.22 13.45 27.74
C ARG A 130 9.15 11.95 28.04
N PRO A 131 10.12 11.38 28.79
CA PRO A 131 10.12 9.96 29.15
C PRO A 131 8.78 9.42 29.67
N ARG A 132 8.05 10.19 30.49
CA ARG A 132 6.74 9.78 31.01
C ARG A 132 5.66 9.58 29.93
N HIS A 133 5.64 10.42 28.90
CA HIS A 133 4.69 10.29 27.77
C HIS A 133 5.01 9.04 26.97
N TRP A 134 6.30 8.76 26.76
CA TRP A 134 6.73 7.52 26.13
C TRP A 134 6.33 6.31 26.96
N THR A 135 6.48 6.32 28.28
CA THR A 135 6.01 5.24 29.16
C THR A 135 4.50 4.99 29.01
N GLN A 136 3.68 6.04 29.01
CA GLN A 136 2.23 5.92 28.80
C GLN A 136 1.89 5.26 27.46
N LEU A 137 2.58 5.66 26.38
CA LEU A 137 2.40 5.03 25.06
C LEU A 137 2.82 3.56 25.04
N MET A 138 3.91 3.20 25.72
CA MET A 138 4.36 1.81 25.81
C MET A 138 3.35 0.94 26.55
N GLU A 139 2.77 1.45 27.63
CA GLU A 139 1.70 0.77 28.39
C GLU A 139 0.45 0.60 27.52
N LEU A 140 0.01 1.66 26.83
CA LEU A 140 -1.12 1.61 25.91
C LEU A 140 -0.92 0.57 24.79
N CYS A 141 0.28 0.51 24.21
CA CYS A 141 0.58 -0.38 23.09
C CYS A 141 0.92 -1.81 23.54
N GLY A 142 1.10 -2.06 24.84
CA GLY A 142 1.58 -3.34 25.38
C GLY A 142 2.98 -3.74 24.88
N LYS A 143 3.81 -2.76 24.50
CA LYS A 143 5.12 -2.95 23.89
C LYS A 143 6.10 -1.95 24.50
N SER A 144 7.36 -2.34 24.68
CA SER A 144 8.37 -1.49 25.31
C SER A 144 9.54 -1.27 24.37
N ILE A 145 9.84 -0.01 24.08
CA ILE A 145 11.07 0.43 23.40
C ILE A 145 11.66 1.64 24.11
N LEU A 146 12.98 1.78 24.08
CA LEU A 146 13.65 2.99 24.52
C LEU A 146 13.71 3.99 23.36
N VAL A 147 12.86 5.02 23.39
CA VAL A 147 12.80 6.02 22.32
C VAL A 147 14.01 6.94 22.39
N THR A 148 14.90 6.81 21.40
CA THR A 148 16.07 7.68 21.22
C THR A 148 16.11 8.21 19.78
N PRO A 149 16.84 9.29 19.48
CA PRO A 149 16.98 9.75 18.09
C PRO A 149 17.58 8.71 17.13
N ASN A 150 18.24 7.66 17.66
CA ASN A 150 18.95 6.64 16.87
C ASN A 150 18.15 5.38 16.58
N ILE A 151 17.00 5.17 17.23
CA ILE A 151 16.13 4.02 16.88
C ILE A 151 15.63 4.18 15.46
N LEU A 152 15.22 3.07 14.83
CA LEU A 152 14.65 3.14 13.49
C LEU A 152 13.16 3.48 13.57
N LEU A 153 12.64 4.12 12.52
CA LEU A 153 11.19 4.29 12.39
C LEU A 153 10.46 2.94 12.41
N ARG A 154 11.13 1.85 12.02
CA ARG A 154 10.62 0.48 12.18
C ARG A 154 10.22 0.13 13.60
N ASP A 155 10.98 0.59 14.60
CA ASP A 155 10.67 0.31 16.01
C ASP A 155 9.36 1.01 16.40
N MET A 156 9.16 2.25 15.93
CA MET A 156 7.92 3.01 16.12
C MET A 156 6.73 2.41 15.36
N TRP A 157 6.95 1.94 14.13
CA TRP A 157 5.92 1.24 13.35
C TRP A 157 5.44 -0.02 14.06
N ASN A 158 6.37 -0.77 14.66
CA ASN A 158 6.08 -1.99 15.39
C ASN A 158 5.28 -1.75 16.68
N LEU A 159 5.21 -0.51 17.20
CA LEU A 159 4.28 -0.16 18.28
C LEU A 159 2.81 -0.27 17.85
N GLU A 160 2.54 -0.18 16.54
CA GLU A 160 1.19 -0.19 15.95
C GLU A 160 0.29 0.96 16.46
N LEU A 161 0.86 2.15 16.61
CA LEU A 161 0.17 3.38 17.06
C LEU A 161 -1.12 3.67 16.28
N HIS A 162 -1.18 3.28 15.00
CA HIS A 162 -2.35 3.38 14.14
C HIS A 162 -3.58 2.59 14.63
N LYS A 163 -3.45 1.70 15.63
CA LYS A 163 -4.57 0.99 16.27
C LYS A 163 -5.32 1.83 17.29
N SER A 164 -4.70 2.89 17.83
CA SER A 164 -5.29 3.76 18.85
C SER A 164 -4.87 5.21 18.62
N PRO A 165 -5.18 5.80 17.44
CA PRO A 165 -4.70 7.13 17.06
C PRO A 165 -5.10 8.22 18.07
N ASP A 166 -6.37 8.25 18.48
CA ASP A 166 -6.91 9.25 19.41
C ASP A 166 -6.10 9.31 20.72
N ASN A 167 -5.82 8.16 21.32
CA ASN A 167 -5.03 8.09 22.56
C ASN A 167 -3.57 8.55 22.37
N VAL A 168 -3.01 8.33 21.18
CA VAL A 168 -1.66 8.78 20.84
C VAL A 168 -1.63 10.30 20.66
N GLU A 169 -2.64 10.86 19.99
CA GLU A 169 -2.84 12.31 19.84
C GLU A 169 -3.03 12.99 21.19
N ASP A 170 -3.90 12.44 22.05
CA ASP A 170 -4.12 12.96 23.41
C ASP A 170 -2.82 13.03 24.24
N THR A 171 -1.95 12.02 24.09
CA THR A 171 -0.66 11.99 24.79
C THR A 171 0.30 13.07 24.27
N ALA A 172 0.34 13.29 22.95
CA ALA A 172 1.15 14.33 22.33
C ALA A 172 0.63 15.73 22.70
N ASP A 173 -0.69 15.91 22.72
CA ASP A 173 -1.33 17.16 23.12
C ASP A 173 -1.10 17.48 24.59
N GLN A 174 -1.23 16.48 25.49
CA GLN A 174 -0.87 16.64 26.89
C GLN A 174 0.57 17.17 27.02
N ALA A 175 1.51 16.56 26.29
CA ALA A 175 2.92 16.98 26.32
C ALA A 175 3.09 18.46 25.92
N LYS A 176 2.43 18.89 24.84
CA LYS A 176 2.47 20.27 24.35
C LYS A 176 1.83 21.26 25.32
N GLN A 177 0.73 20.89 25.98
CA GLN A 177 0.07 21.77 26.95
C GLN A 177 0.93 21.98 28.19
N GLU A 178 1.53 20.91 28.71
CA GLU A 178 2.42 20.97 29.86
C GLU A 178 3.67 21.80 29.57
N ALA A 179 4.24 21.70 28.36
CA ALA A 179 5.37 22.53 27.95
C ALA A 179 5.05 24.03 27.85
N LYS A 180 3.76 24.42 27.70
CA LYS A 180 3.32 25.83 27.72
C LYS A 180 3.08 26.37 29.12
N MET A 181 2.82 25.47 30.09
CA MET A 181 2.56 25.83 31.48
C MET A 181 3.84 25.92 32.32
N GLU A 182 4.97 25.46 31.79
CA GLU A 182 6.33 25.66 32.33
C GLU A 182 6.98 26.93 31.78
#